data_AF-A0A7J3JQ01-F1
#
_entry.id   AF-A0A7J3JQ01-F1
#
_cell.length_a   1.000
_cell.length_b   1.000
_cell.length_c   1.000
_cell.angle_alpha   90.00
_cell.angle_beta   90.00
_cell.angle_gamma   90.00
#
_symmetry.space_group_name_H-M   'P 1'
#
loop_
_entity.id
_entity.type
_entity.pdbx_description
1 polymer ?
#
loop_
_entity_poly.entity_id
_entity_poly.type
_entity_poly.pdbx_seq_one_letter_code
_entity_poly.pdbx_strand_id
1 'polypeptide(L)'
;MSEKDEVLVWRKDTWGSYGQHDNLYTFVIDLNNLSIEPIYKLVTVRHENRDSRKNVHRFTYVKRSELSKLVGKVLKVVHDYASSSKRNVTVKYYVVKDGGELAELHAETGLRDFEGFYDEVEVDGKKLRLRKERVEVV
;
A
#
# COMPACT_ATOMS: atom_id res chain seq x y z
N MET A 1 15.22 14.84 15.69
CA MET A 1 14.13 13.82 15.71
C MET A 1 14.61 12.66 14.87
N SER A 2 14.65 11.43 15.40
CA SER A 2 15.32 10.33 14.70
C SER A 2 14.44 9.76 13.59
N GLU A 3 15.02 9.48 12.42
CA GLU A 3 14.38 8.82 11.26
C GLU A 3 13.85 7.41 11.58
N LYS A 4 14.11 6.88 12.79
CA LYS A 4 13.73 5.51 13.19
C LYS A 4 12.23 5.30 13.44
N ASP A 5 11.43 6.36 13.54
CA ASP A 5 9.98 6.28 13.81
C ASP A 5 9.10 6.48 12.56
N GLU A 6 9.70 6.44 11.38
CA GLU A 6 8.99 6.59 10.12
C GLU A 6 8.86 5.27 9.36
N VAL A 7 7.75 5.12 8.64
CA VAL A 7 7.44 3.98 7.78
C VAL A 7 7.36 4.48 6.35
N LEU A 8 8.02 3.78 5.42
CA LEU A 8 7.91 4.04 3.98
C LEU A 8 6.54 3.57 3.49
N VAL A 9 5.73 4.48 2.97
CA VAL A 9 4.36 4.17 2.53
C VAL A 9 4.14 4.38 1.03
N TRP A 10 5.04 5.11 0.38
CA TRP A 10 5.03 5.24 -1.07
C TRP A 10 6.45 5.41 -1.57
N ARG A 11 6.74 4.77 -2.71
CA ARG A 11 8.03 4.85 -3.38
C ARG A 11 7.82 4.83 -4.88
N LYS A 12 8.49 5.74 -5.57
CA LYS A 12 8.76 5.65 -7.00
C LYS A 12 10.26 5.71 -7.19
N ASP A 13 10.84 4.55 -7.41
CA ASP A 13 12.28 4.39 -7.53
C ASP A 13 12.57 3.70 -8.87
N THR A 14 13.44 4.30 -9.68
CA THR A 14 13.72 3.85 -11.05
C THR A 14 15.21 3.83 -11.28
N TRP A 15 15.68 2.95 -12.15
CA TRP A 15 17.10 2.92 -12.54
C TRP A 15 17.27 2.43 -13.98
N GLY A 16 18.52 2.52 -14.45
CA GLY A 16 18.92 1.98 -15.75
C GLY A 16 18.13 2.55 -16.92
N SER A 17 17.78 1.66 -17.84
CA SER A 17 17.00 1.95 -19.05
C SER A 17 15.87 0.92 -19.16
N TYR A 18 14.83 1.22 -19.95
CA TYR A 18 13.69 0.31 -20.22
C TYR A 18 12.69 0.12 -19.05
N GLY A 19 12.47 1.15 -18.23
CA GLY A 19 11.37 1.15 -17.25
C GLY A 19 11.59 0.28 -16.02
N GLN A 20 12.84 -0.03 -15.68
CA GLN A 20 13.19 -0.73 -14.44
C GLN A 20 12.82 0.13 -13.23
N HIS A 21 12.20 -0.50 -12.23
CA HIS A 21 11.67 0.21 -11.07
C HIS A 21 11.43 -0.69 -9.86
N ASP A 22 11.35 -0.04 -8.71
CA ASP A 22 10.96 -0.63 -7.44
C ASP A 22 9.94 0.28 -6.76
N ASN A 23 8.67 0.10 -7.11
CA ASN A 23 7.59 0.99 -6.68
C ASN A 23 6.81 0.41 -5.51
N LEU A 24 6.42 1.27 -4.59
CA LEU A 24 5.56 0.93 -3.45
C LEU A 24 4.37 1.89 -3.45
N TYR A 25 3.16 1.35 -3.37
CA TYR A 25 1.92 2.13 -3.28
C TYR A 25 1.10 1.64 -2.10
N THR A 26 0.77 2.53 -1.16
CA THR A 26 -0.10 2.21 -0.02
C THR A 26 -1.43 2.94 -0.14
N PHE A 27 -2.50 2.16 -0.05
CA PHE A 27 -3.88 2.64 -0.02
C PHE A 27 -4.51 2.28 1.31
N VAL A 28 -5.41 3.12 1.80
CA VAL A 28 -6.22 2.90 2.99
C VAL A 28 -7.61 2.52 2.53
N ILE A 29 -8.10 1.42 3.07
CA ILE A 29 -9.45 0.91 2.89
C ILE A 29 -10.21 1.19 4.17
N ASP A 30 -11.30 1.94 4.04
CA ASP A 30 -12.21 2.23 5.14
C ASP A 30 -13.43 1.31 5.04
N LEU A 31 -13.57 0.44 6.05
CA LEU A 31 -14.58 -0.61 6.06
C LEU A 31 -15.99 -0.07 6.36
N ASN A 32 -16.12 1.15 6.86
CA ASN A 32 -17.41 1.73 7.20
C ASN A 32 -18.10 2.34 5.96
N ASN A 33 -17.32 2.97 5.08
CA ASN A 33 -17.83 3.63 3.87
C ASN A 33 -17.44 2.90 2.57
N LEU A 34 -16.69 1.80 2.68
CA LEU A 34 -16.18 0.99 1.57
C LEU A 34 -15.34 1.78 0.56
N SER A 35 -14.62 2.81 1.02
CA SER A 35 -13.76 3.64 0.18
C SER A 35 -12.30 3.18 0.17
N ILE A 36 -11.60 3.50 -0.93
CA ILE A 36 -10.17 3.27 -1.09
C ILE A 36 -9.51 4.60 -1.39
N GLU A 37 -8.57 5.02 -0.54
CA GLU A 37 -7.86 6.29 -0.69
C GLU A 37 -6.35 6.12 -0.58
N PRO A 38 -5.54 6.88 -1.34
CA PRO A 38 -4.10 6.91 -1.11
C PRO A 38 -3.77 7.42 0.29
N ILE A 39 -2.86 6.75 0.99
CA ILE A 39 -2.55 7.06 2.40
C ILE A 39 -2.16 8.53 2.64
N TYR A 40 -1.46 9.16 1.69
CA TYR A 40 -1.00 10.54 1.80
C TYR A 40 -2.13 11.59 1.81
N LYS A 41 -3.38 11.21 1.52
CA LYS A 41 -4.55 12.09 1.68
C LYS A 41 -5.08 12.11 3.12
N LEU A 42 -4.75 11.10 3.91
CA LEU A 42 -5.39 10.85 5.21
C LEU A 42 -4.48 11.14 6.41
N VAL A 43 -3.16 11.21 6.18
CA VAL A 43 -2.17 11.42 7.24
C VAL A 43 -1.13 12.45 6.83
N THR A 44 -0.43 13.01 7.83
CA THR A 44 0.72 13.87 7.56
C THR A 44 1.87 13.03 7.04
N VAL A 45 2.44 13.45 5.92
CA VAL A 45 3.53 12.74 5.26
C VAL A 45 4.77 13.62 5.13
N ARG A 46 5.94 12.98 5.14
CA ARG A 46 7.20 13.60 4.70
C ARG A 46 7.54 13.06 3.32
N HIS A 47 7.71 13.97 2.37
CA HIS A 47 8.19 13.62 1.04
C HIS A 47 9.70 13.82 0.97
N GLU A 48 10.33 12.94 0.22
CA GLU A 48 11.75 13.00 -0.07
C GLU A 48 11.97 12.79 -1.56
N ASN A 49 12.65 13.74 -2.18
CA ASN A 49 12.97 13.73 -3.60
C ASN A 49 14.49 13.73 -3.76
N ARG A 50 15.01 12.66 -4.36
CA ARG A 50 16.41 12.46 -4.70
C ARG A 50 16.58 12.19 -6.19
N ASP A 51 15.69 12.76 -7.02
CA ASP A 51 15.70 12.60 -8.47
C ASP A 51 17.08 12.95 -9.04
N SER A 52 17.56 12.14 -9.98
CA SER A 52 18.75 12.42 -10.77
C SER A 52 18.33 12.92 -12.15
N ARG A 53 19.31 13.31 -12.98
CA ARG A 53 19.04 13.71 -14.37
C ARG A 53 18.35 12.60 -15.20
N LYS A 54 18.57 11.33 -14.86
CA LYS A 54 18.09 10.18 -15.64
C LYS A 54 16.98 9.39 -14.96
N ASN A 55 16.93 9.40 -13.64
CA ASN A 55 16.11 8.49 -12.85
C ASN A 55 15.32 9.25 -11.77
N VAL A 56 14.10 8.78 -11.52
CA VAL A 56 13.22 9.24 -10.46
C VAL A 56 13.48 8.43 -9.18
N HIS A 57 13.67 9.13 -8.06
CA HIS A 57 13.88 8.56 -6.74
C HIS A 57 13.07 9.36 -5.72
N ARG A 58 11.82 8.95 -5.51
CA ARG A 58 10.87 9.66 -4.66
C ARG A 58 10.31 8.73 -3.61
N PHE A 59 10.28 9.21 -2.39
CA PHE A 59 9.87 8.45 -1.22
C PHE A 59 8.87 9.26 -0.41
N THR A 60 7.89 8.60 0.17
CA THR A 60 6.96 9.20 1.12
C THR A 60 6.95 8.38 2.39
N TYR A 61 7.18 9.06 3.49
CA TYR A 61 7.27 8.50 4.82
C TYR A 61 6.13 9.01 5.69
N VAL A 62 5.67 8.15 6.59
CA VAL A 62 4.65 8.47 7.60
C VAL A 62 5.21 8.12 8.97
N LYS A 63 5.04 9.00 9.95
CA LYS A 63 5.41 8.71 11.34
C LYS A 63 4.46 7.67 11.91
N ARG A 64 4.95 6.75 12.74
CA ARG A 64 4.10 5.77 13.44
C ARG A 64 2.94 6.43 14.21
N SER A 65 3.19 7.59 14.82
CA SER A 65 2.16 8.36 15.52
C SER A 65 1.00 8.78 14.60
N GLU A 66 1.25 9.01 13.32
CA GLU A 66 0.22 9.36 12.34
C GLU A 66 -0.58 8.13 11.89
N LEU A 67 0.02 6.94 11.89
CA LEU A 67 -0.70 5.69 11.61
C LEU A 67 -1.78 5.42 12.66
N SER A 68 -1.62 5.89 13.89
CA SER A 68 -2.66 5.76 14.93
C SER A 68 -4.00 6.42 14.55
N LYS A 69 -4.00 7.40 13.62
CA LYS A 69 -5.23 7.99 13.08
C LYS A 69 -6.02 7.04 12.17
N LEU A 70 -5.40 5.95 11.74
CA LEU A 70 -5.96 4.95 10.84
C LEU A 70 -6.33 3.65 11.57
N VAL A 71 -6.36 3.64 12.90
CA VAL A 71 -6.78 2.48 13.70
C VAL A 71 -8.11 1.92 13.21
N GLY A 72 -8.18 0.60 13.07
CA GLY A 72 -9.35 -0.12 12.55
C GLY A 72 -9.50 -0.09 11.03
N LYS A 73 -8.65 0.66 10.30
CA LYS A 73 -8.61 0.63 8.83
C LYS A 73 -7.65 -0.43 8.32
N VAL A 74 -7.84 -0.81 7.06
CA VAL A 74 -6.97 -1.76 6.36
C VAL A 74 -6.04 -1.02 5.41
N LEU A 75 -4.76 -1.35 5.42
CA LEU A 75 -3.78 -0.88 4.45
C LEU A 75 -3.58 -1.93 3.37
N LYS A 76 -3.75 -1.53 2.11
CA LYS A 76 -3.35 -2.29 0.93
C LYS A 76 -2.00 -1.77 0.45
N VAL A 77 -0.98 -2.61 0.52
CA VAL A 77 0.39 -2.31 0.10
C VAL A 77 0.69 -3.06 -1.19
N VAL A 78 0.88 -2.32 -2.28
CA VAL A 78 1.21 -2.85 -3.60
C VAL A 78 2.69 -2.59 -3.87
N HIS A 79 3.45 -3.66 -4.05
CA HIS A 79 4.86 -3.63 -4.41
C HIS A 79 5.01 -4.09 -5.87
N ASP A 80 5.46 -3.21 -6.75
CA ASP A 80 5.72 -3.50 -8.17
C ASP A 80 7.23 -3.36 -8.42
N TYR A 81 7.89 -4.50 -8.63
CA TYR A 81 9.30 -4.57 -8.96
C TYR A 81 9.47 -5.00 -10.40
N ALA A 82 10.22 -4.23 -11.18
CA ALA A 82 10.58 -4.56 -12.55
C ALA A 82 12.08 -4.36 -12.79
N SER A 83 12.69 -5.37 -13.38
CA SER A 83 14.05 -5.38 -13.91
C SER A 83 14.02 -5.68 -15.41
N SER A 84 15.18 -5.74 -16.06
CA SER A 84 15.24 -6.02 -17.51
C SER A 84 14.68 -7.39 -17.90
N SER A 85 14.65 -8.36 -16.98
CA SER A 85 14.27 -9.74 -17.27
C SER A 85 13.10 -10.27 -16.42
N LYS A 86 12.68 -9.53 -15.39
CA LYS A 86 11.68 -10.00 -14.43
C LYS A 86 10.83 -8.86 -13.94
N ARG A 87 9.51 -9.09 -13.90
CA ARG A 87 8.55 -8.27 -13.17
C ARG A 87 7.86 -9.11 -12.11
N ASN A 88 7.68 -8.56 -10.93
CA ASN A 88 6.92 -9.16 -9.84
C ASN A 88 6.03 -8.11 -9.20
N VAL A 89 4.74 -8.41 -9.09
CA VAL A 89 3.77 -7.57 -8.39
C VAL A 89 3.29 -8.36 -7.17
N THR A 90 3.47 -7.81 -5.99
CA THR A 90 3.04 -8.42 -4.73
C THR A 90 2.10 -7.46 -4.01
N VAL A 91 0.98 -7.98 -3.53
CA VAL A 91 0.00 -7.21 -2.76
C VAL A 91 -0.05 -7.80 -1.36
N LYS A 92 0.07 -6.93 -0.36
CA LYS A 92 -0.07 -7.29 1.06
C LYS A 92 -1.12 -6.42 1.73
N TYR A 93 -1.78 -7.00 2.73
CA TYR A 93 -2.83 -6.35 3.48
C TYR A 93 -2.45 -6.30 4.96
N TYR A 94 -2.72 -5.17 5.60
CA TYR A 94 -2.46 -4.97 7.02
C TYR A 94 -3.66 -4.32 7.69
N VAL A 95 -4.00 -4.72 8.91
CA VAL A 95 -4.91 -3.94 9.76
C VAL A 95 -4.08 -3.06 10.69
N VAL A 96 -4.52 -1.81 10.84
CA VAL A 96 -3.89 -0.88 11.80
C VAL A 96 -4.50 -1.14 13.18
N LYS A 97 -3.67 -1.63 14.10
CA LYS A 97 -4.02 -1.85 15.52
C LYS A 97 -3.71 -0.60 16.36
N ASP A 98 -4.15 -0.63 17.61
CA ASP A 98 -3.92 0.44 18.57
C ASP A 98 -2.45 0.85 18.63
N GLY A 99 -2.19 2.15 18.77
CA GLY A 99 -0.83 2.70 18.73
C GLY A 99 -0.19 2.80 17.33
N GLY A 100 -0.90 2.39 16.27
CA GLY A 100 -0.41 2.47 14.89
C GLY A 100 0.42 1.26 14.45
N GLU A 101 0.34 0.16 15.20
CA GLU A 101 0.97 -1.11 14.83
C GLU A 101 0.27 -1.75 13.62
N LEU A 102 1.04 -2.42 12.77
CA LEU A 102 0.53 -3.08 11.57
C LEU A 102 0.53 -4.59 11.76
N ALA A 103 -0.65 -5.20 11.71
CA ALA A 103 -0.79 -6.66 11.72
C ALA A 103 -1.11 -7.14 10.29
N GLU A 104 -0.30 -8.05 9.74
CA GLU A 104 -0.52 -8.62 8.41
C GLU A 104 -1.80 -9.46 8.39
N LEU A 105 -2.63 -9.25 7.38
CA LEU A 105 -3.86 -9.98 7.16
C LEU A 105 -3.62 -11.10 6.16
N HIS A 106 -4.30 -12.22 6.36
CA HIS A 106 -4.32 -13.28 5.36
C HIS A 106 -5.15 -12.83 4.15
N ALA A 107 -4.59 -13.03 2.95
CA ALA A 107 -5.22 -12.64 1.71
C ALA A 107 -4.91 -13.64 0.59
N GLU A 108 -5.94 -13.96 -0.20
CA GLU A 108 -5.80 -14.65 -1.48
C GLU A 108 -5.81 -13.60 -2.59
N THR A 109 -4.68 -13.42 -3.26
CA THR A 109 -4.48 -12.34 -4.23
C THR A 109 -4.51 -12.82 -5.68
N GLY A 110 -4.98 -11.97 -6.59
CA GLY A 110 -4.93 -12.23 -8.03
C GLY A 110 -6.01 -13.19 -8.54
N LEU A 111 -7.12 -13.33 -7.80
CA LEU A 111 -8.29 -14.07 -8.22
C LEU A 111 -8.99 -13.35 -9.38
N ARG A 112 -9.79 -14.07 -10.17
CA ARG A 112 -10.47 -13.52 -11.35
C ARG A 112 -11.88 -14.06 -11.52
N ASP A 113 -12.81 -13.17 -11.84
CA ASP A 113 -14.17 -13.49 -12.25
C ASP A 113 -14.59 -12.71 -13.51
N PHE A 114 -15.89 -12.69 -13.81
CA PHE A 114 -16.46 -11.99 -14.97
C PHE A 114 -16.28 -10.45 -14.92
N GLU A 115 -16.10 -9.88 -13.73
CA GLU A 115 -15.89 -8.44 -13.53
C GLU A 115 -14.40 -8.06 -13.46
N GLY A 116 -13.50 -9.04 -13.47
CA GLY A 116 -12.05 -8.84 -13.54
C GLY A 116 -11.30 -9.39 -12.34
N PHE A 117 -10.16 -8.77 -12.03
CA PHE A 117 -9.30 -9.21 -10.93
C PHE A 117 -9.81 -8.70 -9.58
N TYR A 118 -9.68 -9.55 -8.57
CA TYR A 118 -9.98 -9.23 -7.19
C TYR A 118 -9.05 -9.99 -6.23
N ASP A 119 -8.98 -9.49 -5.00
CA ASP A 119 -8.34 -10.17 -3.88
C ASP A 119 -9.41 -10.48 -2.82
N GLU A 120 -9.27 -11.59 -2.10
CA GLU A 120 -10.08 -11.88 -0.91
C GLU A 120 -9.22 -11.69 0.34
N VAL A 121 -9.74 -10.94 1.32
CA VAL A 121 -9.03 -10.61 2.56
C VAL A 121 -9.92 -10.91 3.74
N GLU A 122 -9.38 -11.64 4.73
CA GLU A 122 -10.10 -11.92 5.96
C GLU A 122 -9.77 -10.88 7.03
N VAL A 123 -10.79 -10.20 7.55
CA VAL A 123 -10.67 -9.18 8.59
C VAL A 123 -11.69 -9.44 9.69
N ASP A 124 -11.21 -9.74 10.89
CA ASP A 124 -12.05 -10.00 12.07
C ASP A 124 -13.19 -11.03 11.80
N GLY A 125 -12.86 -12.09 11.04
CA GLY A 125 -13.79 -13.17 10.66
C GLY A 125 -14.76 -12.85 9.52
N LYS A 126 -14.68 -11.65 8.93
CA LYS A 126 -15.42 -11.28 7.72
C LYS A 126 -14.52 -11.41 6.49
N LYS A 127 -15.09 -11.86 5.38
CA LYS A 127 -14.40 -11.86 4.09
C LYS A 127 -14.72 -10.57 3.32
N LEU A 128 -13.68 -9.93 2.84
CA LEU A 128 -13.75 -8.76 1.98
C LEU A 128 -13.28 -9.14 0.59
N ARG A 129 -14.03 -8.73 -0.43
CA ARG A 129 -13.60 -8.79 -1.82
C ARG A 129 -13.13 -7.41 -2.26
N LEU A 130 -11.86 -7.32 -2.63
CA LEU A 130 -11.18 -6.09 -2.98
C LEU A 130 -10.83 -6.06 -4.47
N ARG A 131 -11.47 -5.13 -5.18
CA ARG A 131 -11.13 -4.80 -6.57
C ARG A 131 -10.25 -3.56 -6.61
N LYS A 132 -9.97 -3.08 -7.83
CA LYS A 132 -9.17 -1.87 -8.06
C LYS A 132 -9.74 -0.64 -7.33
N GLU A 133 -11.05 -0.44 -7.41
CA GLU A 133 -11.74 0.77 -6.92
C GLU A 133 -12.97 0.46 -6.07
N ARG A 134 -13.23 -0.82 -5.78
CA ARG A 134 -14.44 -1.29 -5.10
C ARG A 134 -14.10 -2.28 -3.99
N VAL A 135 -14.81 -2.16 -2.89
CA VAL A 135 -14.75 -3.07 -1.74
C VAL A 135 -16.14 -3.63 -1.52
N GLU A 136 -16.24 -4.95 -1.38
CA GLU A 136 -17.48 -5.67 -1.09
C GLU A 136 -17.29 -6.52 0.16
N VAL A 137 -18.29 -6.55 1.03
CA VAL A 137 -18.36 -7.52 2.13
C VAL A 137 -19.09 -8.75 1.62
N VAL A 138 -18.47 -9.92 1.80
CA VAL A 138 -19.00 -11.23 1.36
C VAL A 138 -19.63 -11.96 2.55
#